data_AF-A0A1J5PQF5-F1
#
_entry.id   AF-A0A1J5PQF5-F1
#
_cell.length_a   1.000
_cell.length_b   1.000
_cell.length_c   1.000
_cell.angle_alpha   90.00
_cell.angle_beta   90.00
_cell.angle_gamma   90.00
#
_symmetry.space_group_name_H-M   'P 1'
#
loop_
_entity.id
_entity.type
_entity.pdbx_description
1 polymer ?
#
loop_
_entity_poly.entity_id
_entity_poly.type
_entity_poly.pdbx_seq_one_letter_code
_entity_poly.pdbx_strand_id
1 'polypeptide(L)'
;MDGDRQPIFNAPWPAVLLTVVILTVYGVQSFLPAEQILPRWAFSAQALEQGRYVTLFSALFLSGGWGHALANGVGALAFGTPLARLFGGKFAGASAFFLFCLVCGALSNLGFALVHPGSVGLLVGASGSVSALMAAALSSLWLFYLNQGQILFLVVILTILIYIRHAANLKRLNAGTEPKIGAKKG
;
A
#
# COMPACT_ATOMS: atom_id res chain seq x y z
N MET A 1 -9.98 16.87 -23.80
CA MET A 1 -9.57 15.86 -22.79
C MET A 1 -8.65 16.60 -21.84
N ASP A 2 -9.25 17.35 -20.91
CA ASP A 2 -8.50 18.23 -20.02
C ASP A 2 -7.92 17.39 -18.89
N GLY A 3 -6.64 17.05 -19.06
CA GLY A 3 -5.85 16.41 -18.04
C GLY A 3 -5.55 17.41 -16.95
N ASP A 4 -6.36 17.38 -15.89
CA ASP A 4 -6.06 17.98 -14.59
C ASP A 4 -4.74 17.42 -14.05
N ARG A 5 -3.62 18.00 -14.51
CA ARG A 5 -2.32 17.84 -13.87
C ARG A 5 -2.40 18.57 -12.54
N GLN A 6 -2.76 17.84 -11.49
CA GLN A 6 -2.59 18.38 -10.15
C GLN A 6 -1.10 18.68 -9.92
N PRO A 7 -0.75 19.88 -9.45
CA PRO A 7 0.64 20.25 -9.24
C PRO A 7 1.31 19.23 -8.31
N ILE A 8 2.55 18.83 -8.64
CA ILE A 8 3.29 17.77 -7.94
C ILE A 8 3.40 18.03 -6.43
N PHE A 9 3.33 19.31 -6.05
CA PHE A 9 3.40 19.86 -4.70
C PHE A 9 2.08 19.86 -3.92
N ASN A 10 0.94 19.57 -4.56
CA ASN A 10 -0.33 19.46 -3.83
C ASN A 10 -0.50 18.04 -3.31
N ALA A 11 -0.41 17.88 -1.99
CA ALA A 11 -0.66 16.60 -1.35
C ALA A 11 -2.14 16.21 -1.53
N PRO A 12 -2.44 14.96 -1.88
CA PRO A 12 -3.82 14.51 -2.03
C PRO A 12 -4.53 14.60 -0.68
N TRP A 13 -5.79 15.04 -0.70
CA TRP A 13 -6.55 15.31 0.52
C TRP A 13 -6.63 14.13 1.51
N PRO A 14 -6.63 12.83 1.13
CA PRO A 14 -6.66 11.74 2.11
C PRO A 14 -5.38 11.69 2.96
N ALA A 15 -4.21 11.95 2.37
CA ALA A 15 -2.94 11.98 3.08
C ALA A 15 -2.84 13.19 4.03
N VAL A 16 -3.33 14.35 3.56
CA VAL A 16 -3.45 15.56 4.40
C VAL A 16 -4.40 15.31 5.56
N LEU A 17 -5.58 14.75 5.29
CA LEU A 17 -6.58 14.43 6.31
C LEU A 17 -6.03 13.45 7.34
N LEU A 18 -5.35 12.38 6.92
CA LEU A 18 -4.73 11.42 7.85
C LEU A 18 -3.74 12.13 8.79
N THR A 19 -2.93 13.03 8.26
CA THR A 19 -1.95 13.79 9.03
C THR A 19 -2.61 14.75 10.02
N VAL A 20 -3.61 15.50 9.55
CA VAL A 20 -4.40 16.39 10.40
C VAL A 20 -5.08 15.59 11.51
N VAL A 21 -5.67 14.42 11.20
CA VAL A 21 -6.29 13.54 12.19
C VAL A 21 -5.28 13.10 13.25
N ILE A 22 -4.09 12.63 12.86
CA ILE A 22 -3.05 12.21 13.82
C ILE A 22 -2.68 13.37 14.77
N LEU A 23 -2.43 14.56 14.23
CA LEU A 23 -2.00 15.71 15.01
C LEU A 23 -3.13 16.29 15.87
N THR A 24 -4.35 16.39 15.33
CA THR A 24 -5.51 16.92 16.04
C THR A 24 -5.94 15.95 17.14
N VAL A 25 -5.98 14.64 16.87
CA VAL A 25 -6.35 13.66 17.91
C VAL A 25 -5.33 13.68 19.04
N TYR A 26 -4.03 13.70 18.73
CA TYR A 26 -3.03 13.83 19.79
C TYR A 26 -3.09 15.18 20.51
N GLY A 27 -3.36 16.27 19.78
CA GLY A 27 -3.59 17.59 20.36
C GLY A 27 -4.71 17.55 21.41
N VAL A 28 -5.86 16.95 21.07
CA VAL A 28 -6.96 16.73 22.01
C VAL A 28 -6.57 15.78 23.15
N GLN A 29 -5.90 14.67 22.83
CA GLN A 29 -5.39 13.71 23.81
C GLN A 29 -4.47 14.37 24.83
N SER A 30 -3.68 15.37 24.42
CA SER A 30 -2.72 16.06 25.28
C SER A 30 -3.38 16.92 26.38
N PHE A 31 -4.66 17.26 26.23
CA PHE A 31 -5.45 17.94 27.27
C PHE A 31 -6.11 16.98 28.27
N LEU A 32 -6.04 15.67 28.01
CA LEU A 32 -6.69 14.65 28.83
C LEU A 32 -5.64 13.87 29.64
N PRO A 33 -5.96 13.44 30.88
CA PRO A 33 -5.03 12.65 31.68
C PRO A 33 -4.72 11.30 31.03
N ALA A 34 -3.43 11.04 30.77
CA ALA A 34 -2.98 9.81 30.11
C ALA A 34 -3.39 8.53 30.88
N GLU A 35 -3.47 8.61 32.21
CA GLU A 35 -3.91 7.53 33.09
C GLU A 35 -5.36 7.08 32.83
N GLN A 36 -6.20 7.96 32.31
CA GLN A 36 -7.59 7.61 31.97
C GLN A 36 -7.71 7.02 30.56
N ILE A 37 -6.80 7.40 29.66
CA ILE A 37 -6.88 7.03 28.24
C ILE A 37 -6.13 5.71 27.98
N LEU A 38 -4.86 5.64 28.37
CA LEU A 38 -3.97 4.56 27.95
C LEU A 38 -4.47 3.18 28.42
N PRO A 39 -4.88 2.95 29.68
CA PRO A 39 -5.36 1.64 30.11
C PRO A 39 -6.62 1.16 29.39
N ARG A 40 -7.43 2.10 28.86
CA ARG A 40 -8.71 1.81 28.19
C ARG A 40 -8.56 1.62 26.69
N TRP A 41 -7.67 2.38 26.05
CA TRP A 41 -7.66 2.53 24.59
C TRP A 41 -6.34 2.15 23.93
N ALA A 42 -5.24 2.02 24.68
CA ALA A 42 -3.98 1.52 24.13
C ALA A 42 -4.03 -0.01 23.97
N PHE A 43 -3.21 -0.51 23.05
CA PHE A 43 -3.13 -1.93 22.75
C PHE A 43 -2.13 -2.61 23.67
N SER A 44 -2.44 -3.83 24.14
CA SER A 44 -1.46 -4.75 24.69
C SER A 44 -1.83 -6.17 24.30
N ALA A 45 -0.84 -7.08 24.24
CA ALA A 45 -1.10 -8.47 23.91
C ALA A 45 -2.03 -9.13 24.95
N GLN A 46 -1.82 -8.80 26.23
CA GLN A 46 -2.70 -9.24 27.31
C GLN A 46 -4.15 -8.74 27.13
N ALA A 47 -4.36 -7.48 26.75
CA ALA A 47 -5.71 -6.95 26.54
C ALA A 47 -6.42 -7.68 25.39
N LEU A 48 -5.68 -8.06 24.34
CA LEU A 48 -6.21 -8.85 23.23
C LEU A 48 -6.67 -10.25 23.69
N GLU A 49 -5.86 -10.93 24.50
CA GLU A 49 -6.19 -12.25 25.09
C GLU A 49 -7.43 -12.18 25.98
N GLN A 50 -7.65 -11.04 26.66
CA GLN A 50 -8.84 -10.76 27.47
C GLN A 50 -10.07 -10.37 26.61
N GLY A 51 -9.98 -10.47 25.29
CA GLY A 51 -11.10 -10.20 24.38
C GLY A 51 -11.31 -8.71 24.04
N ARG A 52 -10.36 -7.82 24.38
CA ARG A 52 -10.49 -6.38 24.11
C ARG A 52 -10.04 -6.04 22.68
N TYR A 53 -10.69 -6.64 21.68
CA TYR A 53 -10.33 -6.47 20.26
C TYR A 53 -10.39 -5.02 19.75
N VAL A 54 -11.20 -4.16 20.38
CA VAL A 54 -11.28 -2.73 20.06
C VAL A 54 -9.92 -2.04 20.12
N THR A 55 -9.02 -2.47 21.02
CA THR A 55 -7.71 -1.84 21.19
C THR A 55 -6.79 -2.02 19.99
N LEU A 56 -7.04 -3.02 19.13
CA LEU A 56 -6.34 -3.19 17.84
C LEU A 56 -6.47 -1.94 16.97
N PHE A 57 -7.63 -1.27 17.03
CA PHE A 57 -7.95 -0.12 16.20
C PHE A 57 -7.81 1.19 16.97
N SER A 58 -8.28 1.27 18.22
CA SER A 58 -8.24 2.52 18.98
C SER A 58 -6.81 2.99 19.26
N ALA A 59 -5.86 2.06 19.43
CA ALA A 59 -4.46 2.39 19.68
C ALA A 59 -3.80 3.14 18.51
N LEU A 60 -4.31 2.99 17.28
CA LEU A 60 -3.80 3.68 16.09
C LEU A 60 -4.01 5.20 16.15
N PHE A 61 -5.02 5.63 16.91
CA PHE A 61 -5.36 7.04 17.09
C PHE A 61 -4.66 7.67 18.29
N LEU A 62 -4.05 6.86 19.16
CA LEU A 62 -3.30 7.36 20.29
C LEU A 62 -1.86 7.68 19.90
N SER A 63 -1.21 8.62 20.58
CA SER A 63 0.22 8.86 20.43
C SER A 63 0.89 9.02 21.80
N GLY A 64 2.13 8.56 21.91
CA GLY A 64 2.89 8.58 23.18
C GLY A 64 3.55 9.92 23.51
N GLY A 65 3.47 10.91 22.61
CA GLY A 65 4.24 12.14 22.69
C GLY A 65 4.12 12.98 21.42
N TRP A 66 4.39 14.28 21.49
CA TRP A 66 4.45 15.16 20.31
C TRP A 66 5.47 14.67 19.28
N GLY A 67 6.65 14.21 19.73
CA GLY A 67 7.66 13.65 18.82
C GLY A 67 7.15 12.43 18.05
N HIS A 68 6.40 11.55 18.71
CA HIS A 68 5.77 10.38 18.08
C HIS A 68 4.66 10.80 17.10
N ALA A 69 3.76 11.72 17.51
CA ALA A 69 2.69 12.21 16.65
C ALA A 69 3.22 12.93 15.40
N LEU A 70 4.24 13.77 15.55
CA LEU A 70 4.90 14.47 14.45
C LEU A 70 5.60 13.49 13.51
N ALA A 71 6.34 12.51 14.03
CA ALA A 71 6.99 11.49 13.21
C ALA A 71 5.97 10.70 12.37
N ASN A 72 4.86 10.28 12.98
CA ASN A 72 3.77 9.61 12.26
C ASN A 72 3.10 10.54 11.23
N GLY A 73 2.88 11.81 11.57
CA GLY A 73 2.30 12.79 10.65
C GLY A 73 3.18 13.06 9.43
N VAL A 74 4.49 13.26 9.64
CA VAL A 74 5.48 13.43 8.56
C VAL A 74 5.53 12.17 7.68
N GLY A 75 5.59 10.98 8.30
CA GLY A 75 5.56 9.72 7.56
C GLY A 75 4.26 9.52 6.78
N ALA A 76 3.11 9.88 7.37
CA ALA A 76 1.81 9.83 6.70
C ALA A 76 1.75 10.76 5.48
N LEU A 77 2.29 11.98 5.55
CA LEU A 77 2.39 12.86 4.38
C LEU A 77 3.35 12.30 3.34
N ALA A 78 4.56 11.91 3.75
CA ALA A 78 5.62 11.48 2.84
C ALA A 78 5.24 10.21 2.06
N PHE A 79 4.74 9.19 2.76
CA PHE A 79 4.44 7.88 2.17
C PHE A 79 2.95 7.72 1.81
N GLY A 80 2.05 8.43 2.48
CA GLY A 80 0.63 8.40 2.15
C GLY A 80 0.30 9.17 0.87
N THR A 81 1.05 10.22 0.54
CA THR A 81 0.85 10.98 -0.71
C THR A 81 0.91 10.14 -1.99
N PRO A 82 1.98 9.35 -2.26
CA PRO A 82 2.00 8.50 -3.44
C PRO A 82 0.88 7.46 -3.43
N LEU A 83 0.57 6.86 -2.28
CA LEU A 83 -0.48 5.86 -2.17
C LEU A 83 -1.90 6.41 -2.37
N ALA A 84 -2.21 7.56 -1.79
CA ALA A 84 -3.50 8.22 -1.97
C ALA A 84 -3.72 8.64 -3.44
N ARG A 85 -2.65 8.96 -4.17
CA ARG A 85 -2.72 9.17 -5.63
C ARG A 85 -2.99 7.87 -6.39
N LEU A 86 -2.41 6.75 -5.96
CA LEU A 86 -2.64 5.42 -6.55
C LEU A 86 -4.08 4.92 -6.33
N PHE A 87 -4.63 5.08 -5.11
CA PHE A 87 -6.02 4.72 -4.83
C PHE A 87 -7.04 5.66 -5.49
N GLY A 88 -6.62 6.90 -5.79
CA GLY A 88 -7.43 7.92 -6.45
C GLY A 88 -8.16 8.84 -5.48
N GLY A 89 -8.34 10.11 -5.88
CA GLY A 89 -8.90 11.16 -5.01
C GLY A 89 -10.43 11.14 -4.83
N LYS A 90 -11.14 10.23 -5.52
CA LYS A 90 -12.60 10.03 -5.36
C LYS A 90 -12.90 9.36 -4.02
N PHE A 91 -14.14 9.46 -3.55
CA PHE A 91 -14.57 8.88 -2.27
C PHE A 91 -14.18 7.41 -2.11
N ALA A 92 -14.43 6.57 -3.14
CA ALA A 92 -14.07 5.15 -3.11
C ALA A 92 -12.56 4.91 -2.90
N GLY A 93 -11.70 5.71 -3.56
CA GLY A 93 -10.25 5.62 -3.41
C GLY A 93 -9.77 6.07 -2.04
N ALA A 94 -10.33 7.18 -1.54
CA ALA A 94 -10.06 7.63 -0.17
C ALA A 94 -10.50 6.61 0.88
N SER A 95 -11.68 6.00 0.73
CA SER A 95 -12.14 4.92 1.60
C SER A 95 -11.18 3.74 1.59
N ALA A 96 -10.71 3.31 0.41
CA ALA A 96 -9.72 2.24 0.29
C ALA A 96 -8.39 2.60 0.98
N PHE A 97 -7.92 3.85 0.85
CA PHE A 97 -6.73 4.35 1.53
C PHE A 97 -6.84 4.29 3.05
N PHE A 98 -7.96 4.76 3.63
CA PHE A 98 -8.17 4.72 5.07
C PHE A 98 -8.38 3.29 5.60
N LEU A 99 -9.09 2.44 4.85
CA LEU A 99 -9.22 1.03 5.17
C LEU A 99 -7.87 0.31 5.15
N PHE A 100 -7.03 0.60 4.15
CA PHE A 100 -5.66 0.09 4.11
C PHE A 100 -4.89 0.48 5.38
N CYS A 101 -4.91 1.77 5.75
CA CYS A 101 -4.24 2.24 6.96
C CYS A 101 -4.77 1.54 8.22
N LEU A 102 -6.08 1.43 8.36
CA LEU A 102 -6.74 0.83 9.52
C LEU A 102 -6.40 -0.66 9.65
N VAL A 103 -6.53 -1.42 8.56
CA VAL A 103 -6.25 -2.86 8.53
C VAL A 103 -4.77 -3.14 8.77
N CYS A 104 -3.86 -2.45 8.07
CA CYS A 104 -2.43 -2.66 8.27
C CYS A 104 -1.97 -2.26 9.68
N GLY A 105 -2.55 -1.19 10.24
CA GLY A 105 -2.30 -0.82 11.63
C GLY A 105 -2.74 -1.90 12.62
N ALA A 106 -3.97 -2.41 12.47
CA ALA A 106 -4.48 -3.49 13.31
C ALA A 106 -3.67 -4.78 13.15
N LEU A 107 -3.26 -5.14 11.93
CA LEU A 107 -2.39 -6.28 11.67
C LEU A 107 -1.01 -6.12 12.30
N SER A 108 -0.45 -4.91 12.34
CA SER A 108 0.80 -4.62 13.05
C SER A 108 0.66 -4.89 14.56
N ASN A 109 -0.44 -4.46 15.17
CA ASN A 109 -0.74 -4.72 16.58
C ASN A 109 -0.91 -6.22 16.85
N LEU A 110 -1.64 -6.92 15.97
CA LEU A 110 -1.77 -8.37 16.05
C LEU A 110 -0.41 -9.08 15.91
N GLY A 111 0.42 -8.64 14.96
CA GLY A 111 1.79 -9.15 14.79
C GLY A 111 2.63 -8.98 16.05
N PHE A 112 2.54 -7.82 16.72
CA PHE A 112 3.19 -7.62 18.01
C PHE A 112 2.70 -8.62 19.06
N ALA A 113 1.38 -8.86 19.17
CA ALA A 113 0.84 -9.82 20.12
C ALA A 113 1.26 -11.27 19.84
N LEU A 114 1.41 -11.64 18.56
CA LEU A 114 1.91 -12.97 18.19
C LEU A 114 3.38 -13.18 18.58
N VAL A 115 4.20 -12.13 18.52
CA VAL A 115 5.63 -12.19 18.89
C VAL A 115 5.83 -12.05 20.41
N HIS A 116 4.94 -11.33 21.09
CA HIS A 116 5.01 -11.04 22.53
C HIS A 116 3.72 -11.42 23.27
N PRO A 117 3.37 -12.71 23.34
CA PRO A 117 2.16 -13.17 24.01
C PRO A 117 2.18 -12.78 25.50
N GLY A 118 1.02 -12.43 26.06
CA GLY A 118 0.88 -12.00 27.47
C GLY A 118 1.54 -10.66 27.84
N SER A 119 2.14 -9.94 26.89
CA SER A 119 2.79 -8.64 27.17
C SER A 119 1.79 -7.58 27.65
N VAL A 120 2.16 -6.92 28.75
CA VAL A 120 1.47 -5.74 29.31
C VAL A 120 1.93 -4.42 28.69
N GLY A 121 2.96 -4.47 27.83
CA GLY A 121 3.51 -3.29 27.16
C GLY A 121 2.44 -2.61 26.30
N LEU A 122 2.22 -1.32 26.54
CA LEU A 122 1.21 -0.53 25.84
C LEU A 122 1.77 -0.03 24.51
N LEU A 123 1.14 -0.46 23.42
CA LEU A 123 1.38 0.05 22.08
C LEU A 123 0.36 1.14 21.76
N VAL A 124 0.88 2.24 21.21
CA VAL A 124 0.12 3.38 20.71
C VAL A 124 0.78 3.87 19.43
N GLY A 125 -0.01 4.52 18.58
CA GLY A 125 0.49 5.20 17.38
C GLY A 125 0.03 4.55 16.10
N ALA A 126 -0.12 5.39 15.08
CA ALA A 126 -0.34 4.98 13.70
C ALA A 126 0.92 4.42 13.02
N SER A 127 2.00 4.14 13.77
CA SER A 127 3.31 3.77 13.23
C SER A 127 3.24 2.48 12.40
N GLY A 128 2.41 1.51 12.79
CA GLY A 128 2.14 0.31 11.98
C GLY A 128 1.53 0.66 10.61
N SER A 129 0.53 1.55 10.59
CA SER A 129 -0.08 2.05 9.35
C SER A 129 0.91 2.84 8.50
N VAL A 130 1.71 3.71 9.11
CA VAL A 130 2.72 4.53 8.41
C VAL A 130 3.83 3.65 7.83
N SER A 131 4.25 2.61 8.55
CA SER A 131 5.24 1.63 8.07
C SER A 131 4.70 0.84 6.89
N ALA A 132 3.40 0.48 6.90
CA ALA A 132 2.73 -0.15 5.77
C ALA A 132 2.61 0.80 4.56
N LEU A 133 2.32 2.09 4.79
CA LEU A 133 2.35 3.11 3.73
C LEU A 133 3.74 3.23 3.10
N MET A 134 4.78 3.27 3.93
CA MET A 134 6.18 3.30 3.49
C MET A 134 6.53 2.05 2.67
N ALA A 135 6.23 0.86 3.20
CA ALA A 135 6.46 -0.40 2.52
C ALA A 135 5.74 -0.45 1.16
N ALA A 136 4.47 -0.10 1.10
CA ALA A 136 3.70 -0.09 -0.14
C ALA A 136 4.18 0.96 -1.15
N ALA A 137 4.61 2.15 -0.69
CA ALA A 137 5.19 3.18 -1.55
C ALA A 137 6.49 2.69 -2.18
N LEU A 138 7.36 2.07 -1.38
CA LEU A 138 8.63 1.50 -1.84
C LEU A 138 8.42 0.25 -2.71
N SER A 139 7.45 -0.61 -2.38
CA SER A 139 7.09 -1.77 -3.21
C SER A 139 6.53 -1.34 -4.56
N SER A 140 5.83 -0.21 -4.66
CA SER A 140 5.38 0.35 -5.94
C SER A 140 6.57 0.77 -6.82
N LEU A 141 7.63 1.34 -6.20
CA LEU A 141 8.90 1.61 -6.89
C LEU A 141 9.60 0.31 -7.31
N TRP A 142 9.53 -0.73 -6.47
CA TRP A 142 10.10 -2.04 -6.78
C TRP A 142 9.32 -2.76 -7.90
N LEU A 143 8.00 -2.63 -7.96
CA LEU A 143 7.17 -3.15 -9.06
C LEU A 143 7.42 -2.38 -10.36
N PHE A 144 7.65 -1.06 -10.29
CA PHE A 144 8.11 -0.28 -11.43
C PHE A 144 9.50 -0.73 -11.91
N TYR A 145 10.42 -0.97 -10.97
CA TYR A 145 11.77 -1.47 -11.25
C TYR A 145 11.77 -2.91 -11.79
N LEU A 146 10.91 -3.79 -11.26
CA LEU A 146 10.83 -5.21 -11.62
C LEU A 146 9.92 -5.49 -12.83
N ASN A 147 9.20 -4.50 -13.36
CA ASN A 147 8.30 -4.71 -14.50
C ASN A 147 8.58 -3.73 -15.65
N GLN A 148 9.69 -3.93 -16.40
CA GLN A 148 9.89 -3.62 -17.85
C GLN A 148 11.34 -3.85 -18.40
N GLY A 149 12.28 -4.48 -17.68
CA GLY A 149 13.61 -4.84 -18.27
C GLY A 149 13.67 -6.24 -18.89
N GLN A 150 13.36 -7.26 -18.08
CA GLN A 150 13.53 -8.67 -18.47
C GLN A 150 12.43 -9.19 -19.40
N ILE A 151 11.18 -8.76 -19.22
CA ILE A 151 10.06 -9.19 -20.08
C ILE A 151 10.22 -8.62 -21.49
N LEU A 152 10.66 -7.37 -21.65
CA LEU A 152 10.95 -6.79 -22.97
C LEU A 152 12.08 -7.54 -23.67
N PHE A 153 13.15 -7.89 -22.93
CA PHE A 153 14.26 -8.70 -23.44
C PHE A 153 13.80 -10.11 -23.86
N LEU A 154 12.97 -10.77 -23.03
CA LEU A 154 12.40 -12.07 -23.34
C LEU A 154 11.43 -12.01 -24.52
N VAL A 155 10.61 -10.97 -24.63
CA VAL A 155 9.70 -10.75 -25.77
C VAL A 155 10.51 -10.52 -27.04
N VAL A 156 11.53 -9.67 -27.02
CA VAL A 156 12.41 -9.43 -28.19
C VAL A 156 13.12 -10.72 -28.60
N ILE A 157 13.71 -11.46 -27.67
CA ILE A 157 14.35 -12.75 -27.96
C ILE A 157 13.34 -13.74 -28.50
N LEU A 158 12.17 -13.89 -27.86
CA LEU A 158 11.15 -14.84 -28.29
C LEU A 158 10.60 -14.48 -29.67
N THR A 159 10.36 -13.20 -29.95
CA THR A 159 9.95 -12.72 -31.28
C THR A 159 11.02 -13.03 -32.33
N ILE A 160 12.30 -12.81 -32.03
CA ILE A 160 13.41 -13.19 -32.92
C ILE A 160 13.46 -14.71 -33.13
N LEU A 161 13.34 -15.51 -32.07
CA LEU A 161 13.37 -16.97 -32.15
C LEU A 161 12.18 -17.53 -32.92
N ILE A 162 10.97 -16.98 -32.73
CA ILE A 162 9.78 -17.34 -33.51
C ILE A 162 10.02 -17.00 -34.98
N TYR A 163 10.53 -15.80 -35.28
CA TYR A 163 10.80 -15.41 -36.66
C TYR A 163 11.84 -16.32 -37.33
N ILE A 164 12.95 -16.64 -36.64
CA ILE A 164 13.97 -17.57 -37.15
C ILE A 164 13.38 -18.97 -37.36
N ARG A 165 12.65 -19.49 -36.37
CA ARG A 165 12.03 -20.83 -36.43
C ARG A 165 11.02 -20.94 -37.57
N HIS A 166 10.28 -19.87 -37.85
CA HIS A 166 9.24 -19.83 -38.88
C HIS A 166 9.68 -19.17 -40.20
N ALA A 167 10.95 -18.77 -40.34
CA ALA A 167 11.48 -18.14 -41.56
C ALA A 167 11.31 -19.02 -42.80
N ALA A 168 11.42 -20.35 -42.64
CA ALA A 168 11.18 -21.31 -43.72
C ALA A 168 9.71 -21.31 -44.19
N ASN A 169 8.75 -21.20 -43.26
CA ASN A 169 7.33 -21.10 -43.61
C ASN A 169 7.01 -19.77 -44.30
N LEU A 170 7.56 -18.66 -43.79
CA LEU A 170 7.41 -17.34 -44.40
C LEU A 170 7.97 -17.27 -45.83
N LYS A 171 9.12 -17.93 -46.08
CA LYS A 171 9.67 -18.05 -47.44
C LYS A 171 8.75 -18.84 -48.38
N ARG A 172 8.12 -19.91 -47.91
CA ARG A 172 7.19 -20.74 -48.70
C ARG A 172 5.88 -20.02 -49.02
N LEU A 173 5.37 -19.24 -48.05
CA LEU A 173 4.23 -18.32 -48.21
C LEU A 173 4.49 -17.26 -49.27
N ASN A 174 5.61 -16.53 -49.17
CA ASN A 174 5.98 -15.50 -50.16
C ASN A 174 6.23 -16.08 -51.56
N ALA A 175 6.75 -17.31 -51.65
CA ALA A 175 6.92 -18.02 -52.91
C ALA A 175 5.61 -18.63 -53.46
N GLY A 176 4.49 -18.54 -52.72
CA GLY A 176 3.19 -19.11 -53.12
C GLY A 176 3.19 -20.66 -53.20
N THR A 177 4.15 -21.31 -52.56
CA THR A 177 4.37 -22.78 -52.63
C THR A 177 3.64 -23.56 -51.54
N GLU A 178 2.83 -22.88 -50.73
CA GLU A 178 2.13 -23.51 -49.61
C GLU A 178 0.80 -24.12 -50.09
N PRO A 179 0.50 -25.39 -49.73
CA PRO A 179 -0.72 -26.04 -50.16
C PRO A 179 -1.93 -25.33 -49.53
N LYS A 180 -2.84 -24.83 -50.39
CA LYS A 180 -4.10 -24.23 -49.94
C LYS A 180 -4.89 -25.28 -49.16
N ILE A 181 -5.15 -24.99 -47.89
CA ILE A 181 -5.92 -25.85 -46.99
C ILE A 181 -7.34 -25.95 -47.56
N GLY A 182 -7.72 -27.12 -48.08
CA GLY A 182 -9.05 -27.40 -48.62
C GLY A 182 -9.13 -27.93 -50.05
N ALA A 183 -8.02 -28.10 -50.78
CA ALA A 183 -8.09 -28.72 -52.11
C ALA A 183 -8.34 -30.24 -51.99
N LYS A 184 -9.56 -30.70 -52.31
CA LYS A 184 -9.87 -32.13 -52.50
C LYS A 184 -8.95 -32.70 -53.58
N LYS A 185 -8.30 -33.82 -53.28
CA LYS A 185 -7.70 -34.67 -54.31
C LYS A 185 -8.84 -35.26 -55.15
N GLY A 186 -8.84 -34.94 -56.44
CA GLY A 186 -9.57 -35.71 -57.45
C GLY A 186 -8.91 -37.05 -57.68
#